data_AF-A0A1Q5AV00-F1
#
_entry.id   AF-A0A1Q5AV00-F1
#
_cell.length_a   1.000
_cell.length_b   1.000
_cell.length_c   1.000
_cell.angle_alpha   90.00
_cell.angle_beta   90.00
_cell.angle_gamma   90.00
#
_symmetry.space_group_name_H-M   'P 1'
#
loop_
_entity.id
_entity.type
_entity.pdbx_description
1 polymer ?
#
loop_
_entity_poly.entity_id
_entity_poly.type
_entity_poly.pdbx_seq_one_letter_code
_entity_poly.pdbx_strand_id
1 'polypeptide(L)' 'MSHQQSDQERIESRAHLLPEEAAVGSEDPEAQADAILAESDIREDRNVAQDATLERRMSDQTVTPSEPPD' A
#
# COMPACT_ATOMS: atom_id res chain seq x y z
N MET A 1 -12.08 -4.09 23.35
CA MET A 1 -10.69 -4.21 22.90
C MET A 1 -10.09 -2.81 22.88
N SER A 2 -8.92 -2.61 23.48
CA SER A 2 -8.25 -1.30 23.42
C SER A 2 -7.77 -1.06 21.99
N HIS A 3 -7.88 0.16 21.45
CA HIS A 3 -7.37 0.50 20.12
C HIS A 3 -5.89 0.08 19.97
N GLN A 4 -5.09 0.27 21.01
CA GLN A 4 -3.68 -0.15 21.06
C GLN A 4 -3.45 -1.66 20.84
N GLN A 5 -4.38 -2.52 21.27
CA GLN A 5 -4.27 -3.97 21.02
C GLN A 5 -4.62 -4.31 19.57
N SER A 6 -5.57 -3.58 18.98
CA SER A 6 -5.89 -3.70 17.55
C SER A 6 -4.73 -3.20 16.68
N ASP A 7 -4.00 -2.18 17.12
CA ASP A 7 -2.87 -1.62 16.39
C ASP A 7 -1.71 -2.61 16.36
N GLN A 8 -1.40 -3.21 17.51
CA GLN A 8 -0.36 -4.23 17.61
C GLN A 8 -0.65 -5.44 16.71
N GLU A 9 -1.89 -5.96 16.70
CA GLU A 9 -2.28 -7.07 15.82
C GLU A 9 -2.16 -6.71 14.33
N ARG A 10 -2.48 -5.46 13.95
CA ARG A 10 -2.32 -4.95 12.58
C ARG A 10 -0.85 -4.86 12.19
N ILE A 11 0.00 -4.35 13.08
CA ILE A 11 1.46 -4.23 12.88
C ILE A 11 2.06 -5.62 12.69
N GLU A 12 1.78 -6.55 13.61
CA GLU A 12 2.26 -7.93 13.55
C GLU A 12 1.86 -8.59 12.22
N SER A 13 0.60 -8.45 11.80
CA SER A 13 0.14 -9.02 10.53
C SER A 13 0.85 -8.41 9.31
N ARG A 14 1.20 -7.12 9.31
CA ARG A 14 1.83 -6.43 8.17
C ARG A 14 3.35 -6.59 8.15
N ALA A 15 3.98 -6.73 9.31
CA ALA A 15 5.43 -6.95 9.46
C ALA A 15 5.89 -8.27 8.81
N HIS A 16 4.96 -9.17 8.51
CA HIS A 16 5.22 -10.33 7.66
C HIS A 16 5.61 -9.89 6.24
N LEU A 17 6.91 -9.90 5.97
CA LEU A 17 7.47 -9.52 4.68
C LEU A 17 7.04 -10.50 3.58
N LEU A 18 6.66 -9.95 2.42
CA LEU A 18 6.49 -10.72 1.19
C LEU A 18 7.84 -11.27 0.69
N PRO A 19 7.88 -12.31 -0.16
CA PRO A 19 9.14 -12.88 -0.67
C PRO A 19 10.06 -11.83 -1.31
N GLU A 20 9.47 -10.87 -2.02
CA GLU A 20 10.19 -9.78 -2.69
C GLU A 20 10.77 -8.78 -1.66
N GLU A 21 10.00 -8.45 -0.62
CA GLU A 21 10.45 -7.58 0.47
C GLU A 21 11.55 -8.26 1.30
N ALA A 22 11.43 -9.56 1.55
CA ALA A 22 12.44 -10.36 2.26
C ALA A 22 13.75 -10.49 1.44
N ALA A 23 13.66 -10.54 0.12
CA ALA A 23 14.83 -10.58 -0.76
C ALA A 23 15.64 -9.28 -0.74
N VAL A 24 14.97 -8.13 -0.58
CA VAL A 24 15.61 -6.82 -0.39
C VAL A 24 16.08 -6.65 1.06
N GLY A 25 15.33 -7.21 2.01
CA GLY A 25 15.55 -7.08 3.44
C GLY A 25 14.96 -5.80 4.02
N SER A 26 14.56 -5.86 5.28
CA SER A 26 14.17 -4.69 6.08
C SER A 26 14.89 -4.75 7.42
N GLU A 27 15.40 -3.61 7.87
CA GLU A 27 16.12 -3.50 9.15
C GLU A 27 15.19 -3.69 10.35
N ASP A 28 13.95 -3.19 10.23
CA ASP A 28 12.90 -3.34 11.23
C ASP A 28 11.51 -3.41 10.54
N PRO A 29 11.03 -4.62 10.23
CA PRO A 29 9.73 -4.83 9.61
C PRO A 29 8.55 -4.32 10.46
N GLU A 30 8.66 -4.33 11.78
CA GLU A 30 7.60 -3.87 12.69
C GLU A 30 7.51 -2.34 12.66
N ALA A 31 8.64 -1.64 12.75
CA ALA A 31 8.66 -0.18 12.63
C ALA A 31 8.22 0.30 11.24
N GLN A 32 8.57 -0.45 10.19
CA GLN A 32 8.08 -0.17 8.84
C GLN A 32 6.56 -0.36 8.73
N ALA A 33 6.02 -1.43 9.32
CA ALA A 33 4.59 -1.70 9.32
C ALA A 33 3.80 -0.61 10.08
N ASP A 34 4.29 -0.20 11.25
CA ASP A 34 3.70 0.90 12.04
C ASP A 34 3.63 2.20 11.23
N ALA A 35 4.73 2.62 10.61
CA ALA A 35 4.77 3.84 9.80
C ALA A 35 3.78 3.80 8.62
N ILE A 36 3.67 2.66 7.93
CA ILE A 36 2.74 2.49 6.80
C ILE A 36 1.28 2.54 7.26
N LEU A 37 0.96 1.90 8.38
CA LEU A 37 -0.39 1.87 8.93
C LEU A 37 -0.79 3.25 9.43
N ALA A 38 0.08 3.94 10.16
CA ALA A 38 -0.16 5.32 10.61
C ALA A 38 -0.42 6.28 9.44
N GLU A 39 0.38 6.22 8.38
CA GLU A 39 0.15 7.02 7.16
C GLU A 39 -1.16 6.62 6.45
N SER A 40 -1.55 5.35 6.51
CA SER A 40 -2.80 4.88 5.91
C SER A 40 -4.02 5.36 6.69
N ASP A 41 -3.98 5.28 8.01
CA ASP A 41 -5.03 5.80 8.90
C ASP A 41 -5.21 7.32 8.67
N ILE A 42 -4.10 8.08 8.56
CA ILE A 42 -4.14 9.52 8.20
C ILE A 42 -4.81 9.75 6.85
N ARG A 43 -4.49 8.96 5.83
CA ARG A 43 -5.08 9.09 4.49
C ARG A 43 -6.53 8.66 4.43
N GLU A 44 -6.98 7.75 5.30
CA GLU A 44 -8.38 7.35 5.38
C GLU A 44 -9.21 8.43 6.08
N ASP A 45 -8.69 9.02 7.16
CA ASP A 45 -9.30 10.15 7.88
C ASP A 45 -9.34 11.42 7.02
N ARG A 46 -8.26 11.68 6.26
CA ARG A 46 -8.27 12.68 5.18
C ARG A 46 -9.08 12.11 4.04
N ASN A 47 -10.40 12.31 4.05
CA ASN A 47 -11.29 12.15 2.89
C ASN A 47 -10.53 12.45 1.59
N VAL A 48 -10.08 11.40 0.90
CA VAL A 48 -8.91 11.46 0.03
C VAL A 48 -9.13 12.52 -1.05
N ALA A 49 -8.37 13.61 -0.88
CA ALA A 49 -8.18 14.79 -1.71
C ALA A 49 -9.36 15.21 -2.60
N GLN A 50 -10.02 16.31 -2.20
CA GLN A 50 -10.80 17.17 -3.09
C GLN A 50 -10.02 17.59 -4.37
N ASP A 51 -8.69 17.44 -4.34
CA ASP A 51 -7.73 17.83 -5.41
C ASP A 51 -7.08 16.63 -6.13
N ALA A 52 -7.39 15.37 -5.77
CA ALA A 52 -6.93 14.23 -6.55
C ALA A 52 -7.80 14.10 -7.80
N THR A 53 -7.26 14.49 -8.95
CA THR A 53 -7.89 14.24 -10.25
C THR A 53 -7.88 12.73 -10.53
N LEU A 54 -8.99 12.06 -10.20
CA LEU A 54 -9.24 10.70 -10.68
C LEU A 54 -9.49 10.73 -12.19
N GLU A 55 -8.47 10.41 -12.97
CA GLU A 55 -8.62 10.22 -14.41
C GLU A 55 -9.51 9.00 -14.68
N ARG A 56 -10.69 9.25 -15.25
CA ARG A 56 -11.60 8.20 -15.69
C ARG A 56 -11.21 7.77 -17.10
N ARG A 57 -10.30 6.81 -17.20
CA ARG A 57 -9.99 6.18 -18.49
C ARG A 57 -11.09 5.21 -18.90
N MET A 58 -11.53 5.31 -20.13
CA MET A 58 -12.48 4.40 -20.78
C MET A 58 -11.73 3.25 -21.46
N SER A 59 -12.39 2.11 -21.64
CA SER A 59 -11.75 0.89 -22.17
C SER A 59 -11.12 1.07 -23.56
N ASP A 60 -11.65 2.00 -24.36
CA ASP A 60 -11.16 2.37 -25.69
C ASP A 60 -9.85 3.20 -25.66
N GLN A 61 -9.42 3.67 -24.49
CA GLN A 61 -8.16 4.39 -24.30
C GLN A 61 -6.97 3.46 -23.98
N THR A 62 -7.17 2.14 -24.08
CA THR A 62 -6.12 1.13 -23.89
C THR A 62 -5.23 1.06 -25.13
N VAL A 63 -3.91 1.11 -24.95
CA VAL A 63 -2.95 0.93 -26.05
C VAL A 63 -2.94 -0.54 -26.47
N THR A 64 -2.97 -0.82 -27.77
CA THR A 64 -2.79 -2.17 -28.32
C THR A 64 -1.37 -2.67 -28.03
N PRO A 65 -1.18 -3.84 -27.41
CA PRO A 65 0.15 -4.42 -27.20
C PRO A 65 0.88 -4.58 -28.54
N SER A 66 2.12 -4.12 -28.64
CA SER A 66 2.99 -4.41 -29.79
C SER A 66 3.54 -5.82 -29.67
N GLU A 67 3.49 -6.61 -30.74
CA GLU A 67 4.14 -7.92 -30.82
C GLU A 67 5.67 -7.73 -30.78
N PRO A 68 6.40 -8.48 -29.93
CA PRO A 68 7.85 -8.44 -29.92
C PRO A 68 8.43 -8.97 -31.26
N PRO A 69 9.58 -8.46 -31.72
CA PRO A 69 10.23 -8.97 -32.93
C PRO A 69 10.74 -10.41 -32.72
N ASP A 70 10.61 -11.22 -33.77
CA ASP A 70 11.03 -12.64 -33.88
C ASP A 70 12.56 -12.83 -33.73
#